data_AF-A0A1W1C347-F1
#
_entry.id   AF-A0A1W1C347-F1
#
_cell.length_a   1.000
_cell.length_b   1.000
_cell.length_c   1.000
_cell.angle_alpha   90.00
_cell.angle_beta   90.00
_cell.angle_gamma   90.00
#
_symmetry.space_group_name_H-M   'P 1'
#
loop_
_entity.id
_entity.type
_entity.pdbx_description
1 polymer ?
#
loop_
_entity_poly.entity_id
_entity_poly.type
_entity_poly.pdbx_seq_one_letter_code
_entity_poly.pdbx_strand_id
1 'polypeptide(L)'
;MFNMKQNKNGFTLLEVLISIMLLSLVLMALYKSAEILRASNKNLFSHLERTSDTLKGSKTLYMDILQSDGNITINTDKKFHRLIIGNTQHSLYGLDKSKVTWIVYKENNTLIRVEGRKYNIPLKTEENVAVDVISENMELFKIYRGKKPENILVLLKVLGGEPQSFMVQNISLEKYQVKLVSPAMIGRQKKSHK
;
A
#
# COMPACT_ATOMS: atom_id res chain seq x y z
N MET A 1 -57.15 -21.38 -21.08
CA MET A 1 -56.02 -22.33 -20.90
C MET A 1 -54.84 -21.81 -21.72
N PHE A 2 -53.97 -20.97 -21.12
CA PHE A 2 -52.83 -20.35 -21.79
C PHE A 2 -51.63 -21.29 -21.72
N ASN A 3 -51.23 -21.85 -22.85
CA ASN A 3 -50.10 -22.75 -22.95
C ASN A 3 -48.82 -21.91 -23.15
N MET A 4 -48.05 -21.67 -22.09
CA MET A 4 -46.74 -21.01 -22.20
C MET A 4 -45.71 -21.99 -22.75
N LYS A 5 -45.45 -21.91 -24.05
CA LYS A 5 -44.34 -22.59 -24.71
C LYS A 5 -43.03 -21.88 -24.32
N GLN A 6 -42.37 -22.35 -23.27
CA GLN A 6 -41.04 -21.83 -22.90
C GLN A 6 -40.02 -22.23 -23.97
N ASN A 7 -39.56 -21.25 -24.74
CA ASN A 7 -38.54 -21.43 -25.76
C ASN A 7 -37.17 -21.58 -25.06
N LYS A 8 -36.77 -22.81 -24.75
CA LYS A 8 -35.43 -23.09 -24.22
C LYS A 8 -34.44 -23.05 -25.39
N ASN A 9 -33.89 -21.87 -25.67
CA ASN A 9 -32.80 -21.73 -26.62
C ASN A 9 -31.54 -22.37 -26.01
N GLY A 10 -31.13 -23.53 -26.53
CA GLY A 10 -29.84 -24.14 -26.20
C GLY A 10 -28.73 -23.49 -27.02
N PHE A 11 -27.54 -23.38 -26.44
CA PHE A 11 -26.36 -22.99 -27.20
C PHE A 11 -26.11 -24.01 -28.31
N THR A 12 -25.80 -23.51 -29.50
CA THR A 12 -25.40 -24.38 -30.60
C THR A 12 -24.03 -24.99 -30.32
N LEU A 13 -23.78 -26.19 -30.84
CA LEU A 13 -22.48 -26.87 -30.70
C LEU A 13 -21.34 -25.97 -31.21
N LEU A 14 -21.60 -25.19 -32.26
CA LEU A 14 -20.65 -24.26 -32.85
C LEU A 14 -20.29 -23.11 -31.90
N GLU A 15 -21.29 -22.52 -31.22
CA GLU A 15 -21.05 -21.45 -30.23
C GLU A 15 -20.25 -21.95 -29.03
N VAL A 16 -20.51 -23.18 -28.58
CA VAL A 16 -19.75 -23.81 -27.50
C VAL A 16 -18.30 -24.03 -27.94
N LEU A 17 -18.07 -24.50 -29.16
CA LEU A 17 -16.73 -24.71 -29.72
C LEU A 17 -15.94 -23.38 -29.79
N ILE A 18 -16.57 -22.34 -30.33
CA ILE A 18 -15.98 -21.00 -30.42
C ILE A 18 -15.67 -20.44 -29.02
N SER A 19 -16.57 -20.64 -28.04
CA SER A 19 -16.38 -20.17 -26.66
C SER A 19 -15.19 -20.84 -25.98
N ILE A 20 -15.01 -22.16 -26.17
CA ILE A 20 -13.87 -22.90 -25.61
C ILE A 20 -12.56 -22.41 -26.25
N MET A 21 -12.55 -22.16 -27.56
CA MET A 21 -11.38 -21.61 -28.25
C MET A 21 -11.00 -20.22 -27.73
N LEU A 22 -11.98 -19.32 -27.59
CA LEU A 22 -11.74 -17.98 -27.04
C LEU A 22 -11.28 -18.01 -25.58
N LEU A 23 -11.90 -18.86 -24.75
CA LEU A 23 -11.50 -19.05 -23.36
C LEU A 23 -10.04 -19.53 -23.25
N SER A 24 -9.64 -20.45 -24.11
CA SER A 24 -8.28 -20.99 -24.15
C SER A 24 -7.23 -19.91 -24.47
N LEU A 25 -7.55 -19.00 -25.41
CA LEU A 25 -6.69 -17.85 -25.74
C LEU A 25 -6.56 -16.88 -24.56
N VAL A 26 -7.68 -16.56 -23.89
CA VAL A 26 -7.68 -15.68 -22.71
C VAL A 26 -6.87 -16.27 -21.57
N LEU A 27 -7.05 -17.57 -21.29
CA LEU A 27 -6.29 -18.26 -20.24
C LEU A 27 -4.78 -18.22 -20.54
N MET A 28 -4.36 -18.43 -21.78
CA MET A 28 -2.95 -18.36 -22.15
C MET A 28 -2.34 -16.98 -21.88
N ALA A 29 -3.06 -15.91 -22.23
CA ALA A 29 -2.63 -14.55 -21.96
C ALA A 29 -2.52 -14.28 -20.45
N LEU A 30 -3.50 -14.72 -19.66
CA LEU A 30 -3.51 -14.58 -18.22
C LEU A 30 -2.36 -15.32 -17.54
N TYR A 31 -2.09 -16.57 -17.95
CA TYR A 31 -0.97 -17.34 -17.40
C TYR A 31 0.37 -16.67 -17.70
N LYS A 32 0.58 -16.19 -18.93
CA LYS A 32 1.79 -15.44 -19.28
C LYS A 32 1.93 -14.16 -18.48
N SER A 33 0.86 -13.39 -18.31
CA SER A 33 0.88 -12.18 -17.48
C SER A 33 1.23 -12.53 -16.03
N ALA A 34 0.59 -13.54 -15.44
CA ALA A 34 0.87 -13.97 -14.06
C ALA A 34 2.32 -14.44 -13.88
N GLU A 35 2.87 -15.16 -14.85
CA GLU A 35 4.26 -15.62 -14.84
C GLU A 35 5.25 -14.46 -14.97
N ILE A 36 4.99 -13.50 -15.86
CA ILE A 36 5.81 -12.28 -15.99
C ILE A 36 5.79 -11.47 -14.69
N LEU A 37 4.62 -11.31 -14.06
CA LEU A 37 4.53 -10.64 -12.75
C LEU A 37 5.31 -11.41 -11.67
N ARG A 38 5.19 -12.74 -11.63
CA ARG A 38 5.94 -13.57 -10.67
C ARG A 38 7.44 -13.50 -10.90
N ALA A 39 7.90 -13.57 -12.15
CA ALA A 39 9.30 -13.49 -12.51
C ALA A 39 9.88 -12.10 -12.20
N SER A 40 9.11 -11.03 -12.48
CA SER A 40 9.46 -9.65 -12.11
C SER A 40 9.61 -9.50 -10.60
N ASN A 41 8.63 -10.00 -9.84
CA ASN A 41 8.67 -9.97 -8.38
C ASN A 41 9.82 -10.82 -7.82
N LYS A 42 10.09 -12.00 -8.39
CA LYS A 42 11.19 -12.88 -7.98
C LYS A 42 12.55 -12.25 -8.26
N ASN A 43 12.73 -11.63 -9.43
CA ASN A 43 13.95 -10.92 -9.78
C ASN A 43 14.14 -9.69 -8.88
N LEU A 44 13.07 -8.96 -8.55
CA LEU A 44 13.13 -7.86 -7.58
C LEU A 44 13.56 -8.41 -6.20
N PHE A 45 12.99 -9.54 -5.78
CA PHE A 45 13.29 -10.17 -4.51
C PHE A 45 14.73 -10.72 -4.44
N SER A 46 15.26 -11.26 -5.54
CA SER A 46 16.64 -11.76 -5.59
C SER A 46 17.68 -10.64 -5.61
N HIS A 47 17.35 -9.47 -6.16
CA HIS A 47 18.16 -8.26 -5.99
C HIS A 47 18.14 -7.79 -4.54
N LEU A 48 17.05 -8.03 -3.83
CA LEU A 48 17.01 -7.75 -2.41
C LEU A 48 17.89 -8.78 -1.66
N GLU A 49 17.68 -10.09 -1.82
CA GLU A 49 18.24 -11.16 -0.97
C GLU A 49 19.77 -11.19 -0.75
N ARG A 50 20.57 -10.43 -1.52
CA ARG A 50 22.04 -10.46 -1.46
C ARG A 50 22.71 -9.49 -0.45
N THR A 51 22.00 -8.78 0.43
CA THR A 51 22.64 -7.83 1.40
C THR A 51 21.88 -7.68 2.75
N SER A 52 22.60 -7.17 3.77
CA SER A 52 22.36 -6.93 5.22
C SER A 52 20.98 -6.47 5.75
N ASP A 53 20.89 -6.18 7.07
CA ASP A 53 19.66 -5.80 7.80
C ASP A 53 18.86 -4.63 7.20
N THR A 54 19.50 -3.72 6.47
CA THR A 54 18.83 -2.65 5.69
C THR A 54 17.84 -3.23 4.67
N LEU A 55 18.10 -4.43 4.17
CA LEU A 55 17.24 -5.13 3.24
C LEU A 55 15.97 -5.67 3.89
N LYS A 56 16.07 -6.18 5.12
CA LYS A 56 14.89 -6.59 5.91
C LYS A 56 13.98 -5.38 6.11
N GLY A 57 14.57 -4.20 6.36
CA GLY A 57 13.88 -2.92 6.37
C GLY A 57 13.15 -2.60 5.07
N SER A 58 13.87 -2.62 3.94
CA SER A 58 13.31 -2.35 2.61
C SER A 58 12.18 -3.32 2.24
N LYS A 59 12.34 -4.62 2.54
CA LYS A 59 11.31 -5.64 2.33
C LYS A 59 10.07 -5.39 3.20
N THR A 60 10.27 -5.04 4.47
CA THR A 60 9.18 -4.74 5.40
C THR A 60 8.39 -3.52 4.92
N LEU A 61 9.09 -2.44 4.53
CA LEU A 61 8.47 -1.24 3.97
C LEU A 61 7.70 -1.54 2.68
N TYR A 62 8.27 -2.35 1.80
CA TYR A 62 7.59 -2.80 0.58
C TYR A 62 6.27 -3.52 0.91
N MET A 63 6.30 -4.46 1.86
CA MET A 63 5.11 -5.21 2.26
C MET A 63 4.07 -4.33 2.97
N ASP A 64 4.51 -3.41 3.83
CA ASP A 64 3.61 -2.45 4.49
C ASP A 64 2.82 -1.63 3.46
N ILE A 65 3.48 -1.15 2.41
CA ILE A 65 2.86 -0.38 1.32
C ILE A 65 1.97 -1.28 0.45
N LEU A 66 2.47 -2.45 0.05
CA LEU A 66 1.76 -3.37 -0.85
C LEU A 66 0.44 -3.87 -0.23
N GLN A 67 0.45 -4.17 1.06
CA GLN A 67 -0.71 -4.67 1.81
C GLN A 67 -1.53 -3.55 2.47
N SER A 68 -1.28 -2.30 2.10
CA SER A 68 -2.07 -1.17 2.55
C SER A 68 -3.41 -1.07 1.82
N ASP A 69 -4.37 -0.42 2.46
CA ASP A 69 -5.66 -0.06 1.86
C ASP A 69 -5.61 1.26 1.05
N GLY A 70 -4.40 1.78 0.78
CA GLY A 70 -4.19 3.01 0.04
C GLY A 70 -4.32 4.29 0.87
N ASN A 71 -4.69 4.21 2.16
CA ASN A 71 -4.68 5.34 3.08
C ASN A 71 -3.23 5.68 3.49
N ILE A 72 -2.47 6.24 2.55
CA ILE A 72 -1.05 6.55 2.70
C ILE A 72 -0.86 8.07 2.71
N THR A 73 -0.29 8.61 3.77
CA THR A 73 0.12 10.01 3.85
C THR A 73 1.65 10.10 3.80
N ILE A 74 2.17 10.96 2.93
CA ILE A 74 3.61 11.24 2.83
C ILE A 74 3.81 12.71 3.20
N ASN A 75 4.49 12.95 4.30
CA ASN A 75 4.86 14.29 4.74
C ASN A 75 6.37 14.48 4.53
N THR A 76 6.80 15.70 4.23
CA THR A 76 8.24 16.02 4.19
C THR A 76 8.64 16.68 5.49
N ASP A 77 9.51 16.03 6.26
CA ASP A 77 10.08 16.56 7.50
C ASP A 77 11.55 16.93 7.25
N LYS A 78 11.75 18.20 6.89
CA LYS A 78 13.05 18.75 6.48
C LYS A 78 13.68 18.00 5.30
N LYS A 79 14.64 17.10 5.58
CA LYS A 79 15.44 16.35 4.60
C LYS A 79 14.79 15.00 4.23
N PHE A 80 14.03 14.41 5.15
CA PHE A 80 13.49 13.06 5.03
C PHE A 80 11.97 13.10 4.88
N HIS A 81 11.42 12.08 4.25
CA HIS A 81 9.98 11.89 4.23
C HIS A 81 9.53 11.13 5.48
N ARG A 82 8.29 11.36 5.87
CA ARG A 82 7.56 10.56 6.85
C ARG A 82 6.43 9.88 6.12
N LEU A 83 6.35 8.56 6.22
CA LEU A 83 5.28 7.77 5.67
C LEU A 83 4.33 7.37 6.78
N ILE A 84 3.04 7.60 6.59
CA ILE A 84 2.00 7.11 7.50
C ILE A 84 1.04 6.27 6.67
N ILE A 85 0.94 4.99 7.00
CA ILE A 85 -0.02 4.05 6.43
C ILE A 85 -1.11 3.87 7.48
N GLY A 86 -2.32 4.35 7.17
CA GLY A 86 -3.44 4.33 8.10
C GLY A 86 -3.85 2.91 8.47
N ASN A 87 -3.76 1.98 7.52
CA ASN A 87 -4.11 0.59 7.71
C ASN A 87 -3.36 -0.30 6.70
N THR A 88 -2.67 -1.30 7.22
CA THR A 88 -2.03 -2.38 6.46
C THR A 88 -2.27 -3.72 7.13
N GLN A 89 -2.40 -4.77 6.31
CA GLN A 89 -2.49 -6.16 6.78
C GLN A 89 -1.11 -6.74 7.15
N HIS A 90 -0.03 -6.02 6.84
CA HIS A 90 1.33 -6.44 7.16
C HIS A 90 1.71 -6.01 8.59
N SER A 91 1.27 -6.78 9.59
CA SER A 91 1.66 -6.60 10.98
C SER A 91 2.84 -7.50 11.35
N LEU A 92 3.85 -6.94 12.03
CA LEU A 92 4.95 -7.73 12.61
C LEU A 92 4.57 -8.30 13.99
N TYR A 93 3.52 -7.76 14.61
CA TYR A 93 3.10 -8.04 15.98
C TYR A 93 1.71 -8.69 16.07
N GLY A 94 1.22 -9.25 14.96
CA GLY A 94 -0.03 -10.04 14.93
C GLY A 94 -1.32 -9.22 14.99
N LEU A 95 -1.30 -7.94 14.63
CA LEU A 95 -2.48 -7.11 14.48
C LEU A 95 -3.21 -7.43 13.15
N ASP A 96 -4.53 -7.51 13.22
CA ASP A 96 -5.42 -7.72 12.06
C ASP A 96 -5.40 -6.53 11.10
N LYS A 97 -5.35 -5.31 11.66
CA LYS A 97 -5.21 -4.05 10.95
C LYS A 97 -4.27 -3.14 11.74
N SER A 98 -3.15 -2.78 11.13
CA SER A 98 -2.11 -1.98 11.77
C SER A 98 -1.95 -0.62 11.11
N LYS A 99 -1.85 0.43 11.93
CA LYS A 99 -1.33 1.73 11.52
C LYS A 99 0.19 1.66 11.61
N VAL A 100 0.88 2.00 10.53
CA VAL A 100 2.34 1.96 10.47
C VAL A 100 2.88 3.32 10.08
N THR A 101 3.89 3.81 10.80
CA THR A 101 4.59 5.05 10.51
C THR A 101 6.06 4.78 10.33
N TRP A 102 6.62 5.20 9.19
CA TRP A 102 8.04 5.21 8.94
C TRP A 102 8.56 6.64 9.06
N ILE A 103 9.55 6.84 9.92
CA ILE A 103 10.12 8.15 10.21
C ILE A 103 11.62 8.03 10.46
N VAL A 104 12.38 9.01 9.98
CA VAL A 104 13.79 9.17 10.37
C VAL A 104 13.84 10.02 11.64
N TYR A 105 14.21 9.41 12.75
CA TYR A 105 14.42 10.10 14.01
C TYR A 105 15.73 10.90 13.97
N LYS A 106 15.78 12.00 14.70
CA LYS A 106 16.90 12.97 14.60
C LYS A 106 18.20 12.40 15.14
N GLU A 107 18.12 11.58 16.18
CA GLU A 107 19.28 10.90 16.75
C GLU A 107 19.83 9.91 15.72
N ASN A 108 21.11 10.08 15.36
CA ASN A 108 21.84 9.29 14.36
C ASN A 108 21.17 9.16 12.98
N ASN A 109 20.18 10.00 12.66
CA ASN A 109 19.31 9.82 11.48
C ASN A 109 18.75 8.38 11.40
N THR A 110 18.24 7.86 12.50
CA THR A 110 17.77 6.47 12.58
C THR A 110 16.39 6.32 11.94
N LEU A 111 16.28 5.48 10.92
CA LEU A 111 15.00 5.05 10.38
C LEU A 111 14.34 4.10 11.36
N ILE A 112 13.15 4.48 11.82
CA ILE A 112 12.32 3.66 12.69
C ILE A 112 10.97 3.38 12.03
N ARG A 113 10.43 2.21 12.35
CA ARG A 113 9.07 1.81 12.02
C ARG A 113 8.27 1.78 13.33
N VAL A 114 7.15 2.47 13.36
CA VAL A 114 6.23 2.48 14.50
C VAL A 114 4.95 1.76 14.09
N GLU A 115 4.55 0.74 14.83
CA GLU A 115 3.34 -0.05 14.58
C GLU A 115 2.38 0.02 15.77
N GLY A 116 1.09 0.16 15.49
CA GLY A 116 0.05 0.09 16.51
C GLY A 116 -1.34 0.21 15.91
N ARG A 117 -2.39 0.22 16.75
CA ARG A 117 -3.77 0.37 16.26
C ARG A 117 -4.16 1.84 16.04
N LYS A 118 -4.03 2.65 17.09
CA LYS A 118 -4.40 4.06 17.10
C LYS A 118 -3.37 4.83 17.91
N TYR A 119 -2.54 5.59 17.22
CA TYR A 119 -1.56 6.49 17.84
C TYR A 119 -1.35 7.71 16.96
N ASN A 120 -0.73 8.75 17.51
CA ASN A 120 -0.28 9.92 16.78
C ASN A 120 1.21 10.14 16.98
N ILE A 121 1.86 10.84 16.06
CA ILE A 121 3.25 11.25 16.22
C ILE A 121 3.27 12.77 16.41
N PRO A 122 3.90 13.31 17.47
CA PRO A 122 4.67 12.61 18.52
C PRO A 122 3.80 11.75 19.44
N LEU A 123 4.38 10.64 19.92
CA LEU A 123 3.69 9.67 20.78
C LEU A 123 3.35 10.27 22.14
N LYS A 124 2.19 9.87 22.69
CA LYS A 124 1.80 10.17 24.08
C LYS A 124 2.09 8.99 25.00
N THR A 125 2.17 9.24 26.31
CA THR A 125 2.54 8.23 27.32
C THR A 125 1.59 7.03 27.34
N GLU A 126 0.31 7.24 27.01
CA GLU A 126 -0.73 6.22 26.96
C GLU A 126 -0.79 5.40 25.66
N GLU A 127 0.01 5.74 24.63
CA GLU A 127 -0.05 5.08 23.32
C GLU A 127 0.82 3.81 23.30
N ASN A 128 0.16 2.66 23.27
CA ASN A 128 0.82 1.36 23.12
C ASN A 128 1.20 1.12 21.66
N VAL A 129 2.48 1.27 21.35
CA VAL A 129 3.06 1.05 20.01
C VAL A 129 4.31 0.18 20.11
N ALA A 130 4.56 -0.61 19.08
CA ALA A 130 5.85 -1.24 18.87
C ALA A 130 6.73 -0.30 18.02
N VAL A 131 8.01 -0.19 18.38
CA VAL A 131 8.99 0.63 17.66
C VAL A 131 10.16 -0.25 17.27
N ASP A 132 10.37 -0.41 15.97
CA ASP A 132 11.47 -1.16 15.40
C ASP A 132 12.53 -0.19 14.85
N VAL A 133 13.78 -0.38 15.27
CA VAL A 133 14.93 0.28 14.65
C VAL A 133 15.28 -0.47 13.38
N ILE A 134 15.25 0.21 12.24
CA ILE A 134 15.47 -0.41 10.93
C ILE A 134 16.88 -0.18 10.43
N SER A 135 17.37 1.05 10.52
CA SER A 135 18.74 1.40 10.15
C SER A 135 19.14 2.71 10.78
N GLU A 136 20.41 2.80 11.17
CA GLU A 136 21.03 4.06 11.60
C GLU A 136 21.68 4.77 10.40
N ASN A 137 22.07 6.03 10.58
CA ASN A 137 22.86 6.83 9.64
C ASN A 137 22.21 6.97 8.26
N MET A 138 20.90 7.24 8.21
CA MET A 138 20.21 7.49 6.94
C MET A 138 20.73 8.76 6.27
N GLU A 139 21.10 8.65 5.00
CA GLU A 139 21.41 9.78 4.12
C GLU A 139 20.20 10.21 3.30
N LEU A 140 19.39 9.25 2.87
CA LEU A 140 18.22 9.45 2.03
C LEU A 140 17.07 8.57 2.49
N PHE A 141 15.90 9.16 2.69
CA PHE A 141 14.64 8.45 2.82
C PHE A 141 13.56 9.31 2.18
N LYS A 142 13.21 8.98 0.94
CA LYS A 142 12.25 9.73 0.14
C LYS A 142 11.25 8.80 -0.51
N ILE A 143 10.02 9.28 -0.56
CA ILE A 143 8.88 8.53 -1.07
C ILE A 143 8.09 9.44 -1.99
N TYR A 144 7.83 8.99 -3.20
CA TYR A 144 7.15 9.75 -4.22
C TYR A 144 5.92 8.98 -4.69
N ARG A 145 4.78 9.68 -4.81
CA ARG A 145 3.64 9.13 -5.56
C ARG A 145 3.94 9.25 -7.05
N GLY A 146 3.70 8.17 -7.79
CA GLY A 146 3.76 8.18 -9.24
C GLY A 146 2.63 9.00 -9.86
N LYS A 147 2.62 9.10 -11.20
CA LYS A 147 1.54 9.78 -11.94
C LYS A 147 0.16 9.17 -11.65
N LYS A 148 0.14 7.87 -11.39
CA LYS A 148 -1.04 7.13 -10.94
C LYS A 148 -0.98 6.97 -9.41
N PRO A 149 -2.07 7.24 -8.67
CA PRO A 149 -2.08 7.21 -7.21
C PRO A 149 -1.74 5.84 -6.61
N GLU A 150 -1.98 4.75 -7.35
CA GLU A 150 -1.65 3.37 -6.99
C GLU A 150 -0.15 3.03 -7.11
N ASN A 151 0.68 3.98 -7.57
CA ASN A 151 2.12 3.78 -7.73
C ASN A 151 2.89 4.61 -6.69
N ILE A 152 3.80 3.97 -5.96
CA ILE A 152 4.70 4.62 -5.01
C ILE A 152 6.13 4.20 -5.30
N LEU A 153 7.02 5.18 -5.43
CA LEU A 153 8.46 4.99 -5.55
C LEU A 153 9.12 5.34 -4.21
N VAL A 154 9.93 4.43 -3.70
CA VAL A 154 10.71 4.61 -2.47
C VAL A 154 12.19 4.65 -2.83
N LEU A 155 12.92 5.59 -2.22
CA LEU A 155 14.38 5.69 -2.29
C LEU A 155 14.95 5.73 -0.88
N LEU A 156 15.92 4.86 -0.63
CA LEU A 156 16.62 4.75 0.64
C LEU A 156 18.13 4.77 0.39
N LYS A 157 18.88 5.42 1.27
CA LYS A 157 20.35 5.34 1.29
C LYS A 157 20.84 5.50 2.72
N VAL A 158 21.70 4.58 3.13
CA VAL A 158 22.45 4.63 4.39
C VAL A 158 23.87 5.11 4.08
N LEU A 159 24.49 5.82 5.02
CA LEU A 159 25.88 6.27 4.93
C LEU A 159 26.81 5.10 4.56
N GLY A 160 27.63 5.29 3.52
CA GLY A 160 28.58 4.27 3.05
C GLY A 160 27.95 3.08 2.30
N GLY A 161 26.61 3.03 2.17
CA GLY A 161 25.89 2.01 1.41
C GLY A 161 25.46 2.48 0.02
N GLU A 162 25.17 1.51 -0.84
CA GLU A 162 24.58 1.77 -2.16
C GLU A 162 23.14 2.26 -2.03
N PRO A 163 22.70 3.23 -2.86
CA PRO A 163 21.31 3.65 -2.90
C PRO A 163 20.38 2.49 -3.30
N GLN A 164 19.31 2.31 -2.55
CA GLN A 164 18.25 1.35 -2.85
C GLN A 164 17.01 2.07 -3.32
N SER A 165 16.33 1.52 -4.32
CA SER A 165 15.02 2.01 -4.73
C SER A 165 14.11 0.87 -5.16
N PHE A 166 12.82 1.04 -4.92
CA PHE A 166 11.80 0.12 -5.39
C PHE A 166 10.50 0.85 -5.65
N MET A 167 9.70 0.29 -6.55
CA MET A 167 8.37 0.79 -6.88
C MET A 167 7.33 -0.24 -6.47
N VAL A 168 6.32 0.22 -5.74
CA VAL A 168 5.09 -0.53 -5.48
C VAL A 168 4.03 -0.03 -6.45
N GLN A 169 3.37 -0.96 -7.13
CA GLN A 169 2.34 -0.67 -8.13
C GLN A 169 1.06 -1.40 -7.77
N ASN A 170 -0.08 -0.90 -8.26
CA ASN A 170 -1.40 -1.48 -8.04
C ASN A 170 -1.77 -1.58 -6.55
N ILE A 171 -1.39 -0.58 -5.75
CA ILE A 171 -1.83 -0.48 -4.35
C ILE A 171 -3.37 -0.42 -4.35
N SER A 172 -3.99 -1.26 -3.51
CA SER A 172 -5.44 -1.27 -3.36
C SER A 172 -5.91 0.11 -2.90
N LEU A 173 -6.74 0.78 -3.70
CA LEU A 173 -7.36 2.03 -3.32
C LEU A 173 -8.78 1.70 -2.84
N GLU A 174 -8.94 1.38 -1.55
CA GLU A 174 -10.29 1.42 -0.99
C GLU A 174 -10.77 2.87 -1.09
N LYS A 175 -11.85 3.11 -1.83
CA LYS A 175 -12.43 4.44 -2.02
C LYS A 175 -12.90 4.96 -0.66
N TYR A 176 -12.07 5.75 0.01
CA TYR A 176 -12.49 6.52 1.17
C TYR A 176 -13.58 7.50 0.70
N GLN A 177 -14.85 7.16 0.94
CA GLN A 177 -15.98 8.05 0.72
C GLN A 177 -15.83 9.22 1.70
N VAL A 178 -15.15 10.28 1.29
CA VAL A 178 -15.21 11.56 1.98
C VAL A 178 -16.67 12.01 1.90
N LYS A 179 -17.42 11.85 3.00
CA LYS A 179 -18.64 12.64 3.19
C LYS A 179 -18.21 14.10 3.21
N LEU A 180 -18.31 14.76 2.06
CA LEU A 180 -18.24 16.21 1.97
C LEU A 180 -19.37 16.75 2.84
N VAL A 181 -19.03 17.19 4.05
CA VAL A 181 -19.95 18.03 4.82
C VAL A 181 -20.01 19.34 4.05
N SER A 182 -21.15 19.56 3.39
CA SER A 182 -21.41 20.78 2.66
C SER A 182 -21.24 21.99 3.60
N PRO A 183 -20.60 23.10 3.18
CA PRO A 183 -20.34 24.27 4.01
C PRO A 183 -21.59 24.96 4.61
N ALA A 184 -22.79 24.53 4.21
CA ALA A 184 -24.07 25.14 4.58
C ALA A 184 -24.49 24.94 6.07
N MET A 185 -23.73 24.22 6.89
CA MET A 185 -24.09 23.94 8.29
C MET A 185 -23.29 24.72 9.35
N ILE A 186 -22.34 25.58 8.96
CA ILE A 186 -21.53 26.39 9.91
C ILE A 186 -22.21 27.73 10.25
N GLY A 187 -23.32 28.07 9.60
CA GLY A 187 -23.96 29.38 9.71
C GLY A 187 -25.26 29.41 10.51
N ARG A 188 -25.37 28.79 11.69
CA ARG A 188 -26.56 28.99 12.55
C ARG A 188 -26.40 28.66 14.04
N GLN A 189 -25.27 29.01 14.66
CA GLN A 189 -25.21 29.11 16.13
C GLN A 189 -24.29 30.25 16.58
N LYS A 190 -24.76 31.49 16.44
CA LYS A 190 -24.34 32.63 17.28
C LYS A 190 -25.42 33.70 17.21
N LYS A 191 -26.36 33.65 18.17
CA LYS A 191 -27.09 34.78 18.77
C LYS A 191 -28.19 34.25 19.70
N SER A 192 -27.85 34.09 20.97
CA SER A 192 -28.77 34.34 22.08
C SER A 192 -27.94 34.32 23.36
N HIS A 193 -27.47 35.50 23.77
CA HIS A 193 -27.14 35.87 25.14
C HIS A 193 -27.10 37.39 25.16
N LYS A 194 -28.26 37.99 25.43
CA LYS A 194 -28.43 39.27 26.08
C LYS A 194 -29.74 39.23 26.84
#